data_AF-A0A2V7RVT0-F1
#
_entry.id   AF-A0A2V7RVT0-F1
#
_cell.length_a   1.000
_cell.length_b   1.000
_cell.length_c   1.000
_cell.angle_alpha   90.00
_cell.angle_beta   90.00
_cell.angle_gamma   90.00
#
_symmetry.space_group_name_H-M   'P 1'
#
loop_
_entity.id
_entity.type
_entity.pdbx_description
1 polymer ?
#
loop_
_entity_poly.entity_id
_entity_poly.type
_entity_poly.pdbx_seq_one_letter_code
_entity_poly.pdbx_strand_id
1 'polypeptide(L)'
;MTTGGWFNGKVVTFVYDRNFFCAEPPSSGADSRCEAGEDAITQPRTGTIPELYVMVPLFTPLPAASTLQCPTAGTCITHPTTIDLSRIFGAGTADAVLPAHSHIVDDDLGGAFDWWGIEIIGVKDSATWSRIVAARSIDTVRVLQAADPGQAKITTDIGTNSFLFFAVK
;
A
#
# COMPACT_ATOMS: atom_id res chain seq x y z
N MET A 1 13.25 -3.20 12.32
CA MET A 1 12.88 -4.22 11.30
C MET A 1 12.87 -3.55 9.93
N THR A 2 13.03 -4.25 8.80
CA THR A 2 13.11 -3.58 7.48
C THR A 2 12.34 -4.28 6.36
N THR A 3 11.95 -3.50 5.35
CA THR A 3 11.40 -3.97 4.08
C THR A 3 11.95 -3.08 2.95
N GLY A 4 12.00 -3.59 1.72
CA GLY A 4 12.33 -2.75 0.57
C GLY A 4 11.14 -1.87 0.14
N GLY A 5 11.45 -0.81 -0.60
CA GLY A 5 10.46 0.04 -1.25
C GLY A 5 11.04 0.69 -2.50
N TRP A 6 10.22 1.47 -3.19
CA TRP A 6 10.63 2.28 -4.33
C TRP A 6 10.43 3.76 -4.04
N PHE A 7 11.40 4.56 -4.46
CA PHE A 7 11.34 6.01 -4.39
C PHE A 7 12.16 6.60 -5.53
N ASN A 8 11.53 7.46 -6.34
CA ASN A 8 12.18 8.24 -7.40
C ASN A 8 13.19 7.44 -8.26
N GLY A 9 12.75 6.31 -8.81
CA GLY A 9 13.57 5.47 -9.68
C GLY A 9 14.52 4.50 -8.97
N LYS A 10 14.57 4.52 -7.63
CA LYS A 10 15.51 3.75 -6.83
C LYS A 10 14.81 2.72 -5.97
N VAL A 11 15.56 1.68 -5.60
CA VAL A 11 15.19 0.81 -4.48
C VAL A 11 15.69 1.49 -3.21
N VAL A 12 14.81 1.63 -2.23
CA VAL A 12 15.10 2.18 -0.90
C VAL A 12 14.76 1.16 0.18
N THR A 13 15.22 1.40 1.40
CA THR A 13 14.91 0.57 2.56
C THR A 13 14.01 1.32 3.52
N PHE A 14 12.91 0.70 3.92
CA PHE A 14 12.07 1.19 5.01
C PHE A 14 12.53 0.57 6.31
N VAL A 15 12.80 1.41 7.30
CA VAL A 15 13.21 1.00 8.64
C VAL A 15 12.08 1.31 9.60
N TYR A 16 11.49 0.27 10.19
CA TYR A 16 10.38 0.38 11.13
C TYR A 16 10.87 0.48 12.58
N ASP A 17 10.23 1.36 13.34
CA ASP A 17 10.50 1.59 14.78
C ASP A 17 9.35 1.09 15.68
N ARG A 18 8.11 1.06 15.18
CA ARG A 18 6.92 0.61 15.91
C ARG A 18 5.92 -0.07 14.99
N ASN A 19 4.89 -0.64 15.60
CA ASN A 19 3.85 -1.35 14.86
C ASN A 19 2.93 -0.40 14.08
N PHE A 20 2.17 -0.96 13.13
CA PHE A 20 1.12 -0.25 12.41
C PHE A 20 0.04 0.30 13.35
N PHE A 21 -0.73 1.25 12.83
CA PHE A 21 -1.90 1.82 13.48
C PHE A 21 -3.05 1.89 12.47
N CYS A 22 -4.26 1.49 12.89
CA CYS A 22 -5.46 1.62 12.08
C CYS A 22 -6.47 2.48 12.85
N ALA A 23 -6.84 3.60 12.24
CA ALA A 23 -7.66 4.61 12.87
C ALA A 23 -9.14 4.29 12.72
N GLU A 24 -9.93 4.60 13.76
CA GLU A 24 -11.38 4.59 13.65
C GLU A 24 -11.93 6.01 13.76
N PRO A 25 -12.96 6.37 12.97
CA PRO A 25 -13.50 5.63 11.82
C PRO A 25 -12.58 5.65 10.56
N PRO A 26 -12.83 4.79 9.55
CA PRO A 26 -13.95 3.82 9.42
C PRO A 26 -13.83 2.63 10.38
N SER A 27 -14.98 2.00 10.67
CA SER A 27 -15.00 0.72 11.37
C SER A 27 -14.54 -0.40 10.44
N SER A 28 -13.76 -1.33 10.96
CA SER A 28 -13.27 -2.50 10.22
C SER A 28 -13.81 -3.80 10.82
N GLY A 29 -14.23 -4.72 9.95
CA GLY A 29 -14.57 -6.09 10.29
C GLY A 29 -13.36 -7.02 10.45
N ALA A 30 -12.14 -6.56 10.15
CA ALA A 30 -10.94 -7.36 10.26
C ALA A 30 -10.42 -7.44 11.70
N ASP A 31 -9.74 -8.53 12.03
CA ASP A 31 -9.08 -8.71 13.33
C ASP A 31 -8.04 -7.62 13.62
N SER A 32 -7.38 -7.13 12.57
CA SER A 32 -6.40 -6.04 12.65
C SER A 32 -7.01 -4.65 12.88
N ARG A 33 -8.33 -4.50 12.69
CA ARG A 33 -9.05 -3.21 12.60
C ARG A 33 -8.67 -2.33 11.41
N CYS A 34 -7.93 -2.87 10.45
CA CYS A 34 -7.55 -2.15 9.25
C CYS A 34 -8.58 -2.37 8.14
N GLU A 35 -8.86 -1.35 7.35
CA GLU A 35 -9.83 -1.36 6.25
C GLU A 35 -9.26 -0.62 5.05
N ALA A 36 -9.64 -1.12 3.87
CA ALA A 36 -9.42 -0.45 2.60
C ALA A 36 -10.76 -0.16 1.93
N GLY A 37 -10.88 1.08 1.44
CA GLY A 37 -12.07 1.58 0.77
C GLY A 37 -12.53 2.92 1.30
N GLU A 38 -12.08 3.34 2.49
CA GLU A 38 -12.39 4.65 3.06
C GLU A 38 -11.19 5.21 3.85
N ASP A 39 -10.99 6.52 3.74
CA ASP A 39 -9.91 7.23 4.42
C ASP A 39 -10.11 7.23 5.94
N ALA A 40 -9.01 7.19 6.69
CA ALA A 40 -9.03 7.51 8.11
C ALA A 40 -9.61 8.90 8.38
N ILE A 41 -10.60 8.97 9.28
CA ILE A 41 -11.09 10.27 9.77
C ILE A 41 -10.14 10.86 10.82
N THR A 42 -9.53 10.00 11.64
CA THR A 42 -8.59 10.40 12.68
C THR A 42 -7.17 10.04 12.28
N GLN A 43 -6.26 11.00 12.30
CA GLN A 43 -4.85 10.78 11.99
C GLN A 43 -4.03 10.51 13.26
N PRO A 44 -2.94 9.71 13.19
CA PRO A 44 -2.09 9.40 14.35
C PRO A 44 -1.32 10.61 14.90
N ARG A 45 -1.24 11.70 14.14
CA ARG A 45 -0.70 13.00 14.58
C ARG A 45 -1.35 14.14 13.81
N THR A 46 -1.16 15.36 14.30
CA THR A 46 -1.58 16.58 13.61
C THR A 46 -0.67 16.91 12.42
N GLY A 47 -1.21 17.67 11.46
CA GLY A 47 -0.49 18.14 10.27
C GLY A 47 -0.49 17.12 9.13
N THR A 48 0.07 17.48 7.98
CA THR A 48 0.10 16.62 6.80
C THR A 48 0.86 15.33 7.10
N ILE A 49 0.28 14.20 6.72
CA ILE A 49 0.89 12.88 6.78
C ILE A 49 1.28 12.49 5.35
N PRO A 50 2.54 12.08 5.09
CA PRO A 50 2.96 11.62 3.77
C PRO A 50 2.37 10.25 3.43
N GLU A 51 2.37 9.89 2.16
CA GLU A 51 1.68 8.69 1.66
C GLU A 51 2.65 7.57 1.29
N LEU A 52 2.30 6.36 1.72
CA LEU A 52 2.85 5.10 1.24
C LEU A 52 1.82 4.47 0.31
N TYR A 53 2.18 4.32 -0.95
CA TYR A 53 1.38 3.62 -1.94
C TYR A 53 1.70 2.12 -1.93
N VAL A 54 0.70 1.32 -1.58
CA VAL A 54 0.74 -0.14 -1.55
C VAL A 54 0.15 -0.66 -2.85
N MET A 55 1.00 -1.24 -3.69
CA MET A 55 0.58 -1.84 -4.94
C MET A 55 0.21 -3.31 -4.76
N VAL A 56 -1.01 -3.67 -5.11
CA VAL A 56 -1.53 -5.03 -5.00
C VAL A 56 -1.78 -5.61 -6.40
N PRO A 57 -1.17 -6.75 -6.78
CA PRO A 57 -1.48 -7.42 -8.04
C PRO A 57 -2.85 -8.12 -7.96
N LEU A 58 -3.77 -7.74 -8.84
CA LEU A 58 -5.12 -8.27 -8.99
C LEU A 58 -5.28 -9.10 -10.29
N PHE A 59 -4.21 -9.73 -10.75
CA PHE A 59 -4.18 -10.53 -11.98
C PHE A 59 -3.55 -11.90 -11.76
N THR A 60 -3.87 -12.82 -12.66
CA THR A 60 -3.28 -14.16 -12.71
C THR A 60 -2.57 -14.42 -14.04
N PRO A 61 -1.43 -15.15 -14.05
CA PRO A 61 -0.67 -15.55 -12.87
C PRO A 61 -0.09 -14.34 -12.10
N LEU A 62 0.13 -14.50 -10.80
CA LEU A 62 0.73 -13.47 -9.95
C LEU A 62 2.13 -13.09 -10.45
N PRO A 63 2.60 -11.85 -10.21
CA PRO A 63 3.92 -11.42 -10.62
C PRO A 63 5.03 -12.21 -9.93
N ALA A 64 6.23 -12.16 -10.50
CA ALA A 64 7.39 -12.83 -9.90
C ALA A 64 7.64 -12.31 -8.47
N ALA A 65 7.89 -13.22 -7.53
CA ALA A 65 8.12 -12.90 -6.12
C ALA A 65 9.26 -11.90 -5.90
N SER A 66 10.25 -11.85 -6.80
CA SER A 66 11.35 -10.86 -6.77
C SER A 66 10.91 -9.42 -7.01
N THR A 67 9.69 -9.21 -7.50
CA THR A 67 9.09 -7.87 -7.71
C THR A 67 8.18 -7.44 -6.56
N LEU A 68 7.92 -8.35 -5.61
CA LEU A 68 7.12 -8.12 -4.41
C LEU A 68 8.05 -7.90 -3.22
N GLN A 69 7.94 -6.76 -2.54
CA GLN A 69 8.64 -6.57 -1.26
C GLN A 69 7.95 -7.33 -0.11
N CYS A 70 6.67 -7.65 -0.30
CA CYS A 70 5.85 -8.46 0.59
C CYS A 70 5.25 -9.64 -0.20
N PRO A 71 6.02 -10.71 -0.51
CA PRO A 71 5.59 -11.76 -1.43
C PRO A 71 4.62 -12.79 -0.82
N THR A 72 4.59 -12.90 0.51
CA THR A 72 3.78 -13.89 1.23
C THR A 72 2.65 -13.18 1.97
N ALA A 73 1.41 -13.50 1.59
CA ALA A 73 0.22 -12.90 2.17
C ALA A 73 0.18 -13.12 3.69
N GLY A 74 -0.19 -12.07 4.44
CA GLY A 74 -0.35 -12.12 5.90
C GLY A 74 0.94 -12.19 6.74
N THR A 75 2.14 -12.20 6.13
CA THR A 75 3.40 -12.34 6.88
C THR A 75 4.31 -11.12 6.81
N CYS A 76 3.78 -9.96 6.38
CA CYS A 76 4.57 -8.73 6.31
C CYS A 76 4.96 -8.24 7.70
N ILE A 77 6.21 -7.81 7.84
CA ILE A 77 6.80 -7.41 9.12
C ILE A 77 6.17 -6.09 9.59
N THR A 78 5.77 -5.98 10.86
CA THR A 78 5.12 -4.77 11.43
C THR A 78 3.86 -4.30 10.68
N HIS A 79 3.19 -5.21 9.96
CA HIS A 79 1.95 -4.97 9.21
C HIS A 79 0.78 -5.72 9.86
N PRO A 80 -0.47 -5.33 9.53
CA PRO A 80 -1.61 -6.16 9.86
C PRO A 80 -1.55 -7.50 9.12
N THR A 81 -2.01 -8.57 9.76
CA THR A 81 -2.10 -9.90 9.12
C THR A 81 -3.36 -10.05 8.28
N THR A 82 -4.40 -9.29 8.60
CA THR A 82 -5.69 -9.24 7.89
C THR A 82 -6.12 -7.81 7.60
N ILE A 83 -7.05 -7.62 6.68
CA ILE A 83 -7.61 -6.31 6.30
C ILE A 83 -9.05 -6.48 5.82
N ASP A 84 -9.90 -5.51 6.15
CA ASP A 84 -11.27 -5.44 5.67
C ASP A 84 -11.28 -4.86 4.26
N LEU A 85 -11.73 -5.66 3.29
CA LEU A 85 -11.87 -5.28 1.89
C LEU A 85 -13.34 -5.23 1.45
N SER A 86 -14.28 -5.32 2.40
CA SER A 86 -15.71 -5.49 2.13
C SER A 86 -16.33 -4.31 1.41
N ARG A 87 -15.74 -3.11 1.52
CA ARG A 87 -16.17 -1.95 0.75
C ARG A 87 -15.77 -1.99 -0.71
N ILE A 88 -14.67 -2.68 -1.02
CA ILE A 88 -14.13 -2.80 -2.38
C ILE A 88 -14.74 -4.03 -3.08
N PHE A 89 -14.78 -5.18 -2.38
CA PHE A 89 -15.14 -6.48 -2.97
C PHE A 89 -16.45 -7.07 -2.44
N GLY A 90 -17.12 -6.38 -1.51
CA GLY A 90 -18.41 -6.79 -0.98
C GLY A 90 -18.34 -7.78 0.18
N ALA A 91 -19.52 -8.24 0.60
CA ALA A 91 -19.68 -9.13 1.75
C ALA A 91 -18.83 -10.41 1.63
N GLY A 92 -18.28 -10.86 2.77
CA GLY A 92 -17.41 -12.03 2.85
C GLY A 92 -15.91 -11.72 2.71
N THR A 93 -15.54 -10.46 2.50
CA THR A 93 -14.13 -10.02 2.41
C THR A 93 -13.70 -9.11 3.56
N ALA A 94 -14.45 -9.14 4.67
CA ALA A 94 -14.24 -8.24 5.81
C ALA A 94 -13.04 -8.58 6.69
N ASP A 95 -12.48 -9.79 6.58
CA ASP A 95 -11.27 -10.21 7.30
C ASP A 95 -10.37 -11.00 6.34
N ALA A 96 -10.00 -10.37 5.23
CA ALA A 96 -9.15 -10.99 4.23
C ALA A 96 -7.70 -11.04 4.73
N VAL A 97 -6.97 -12.11 4.44
CA VAL A 97 -5.52 -12.15 4.66
C VAL A 97 -4.88 -11.02 3.84
N LEU A 98 -3.98 -10.24 4.46
CA LEU A 98 -3.34 -9.12 3.79
C LEU A 98 -2.63 -9.63 2.50
N PRO A 99 -3.04 -9.17 1.30
CA PRO A 99 -2.49 -9.69 0.04
C PRO A 99 -0.99 -9.45 -0.09
N ALA A 100 -0.33 -10.23 -0.95
CA ALA A 100 1.03 -9.91 -1.36
C ALA A 100 1.08 -8.56 -2.10
N HIS A 101 2.09 -7.73 -1.84
CA HIS A 101 2.14 -6.36 -2.37
C HIS A 101 3.56 -5.78 -2.45
N SER A 102 3.63 -4.59 -3.05
CA SER A 102 4.83 -3.78 -3.21
C SER A 102 4.63 -2.34 -2.72
N HIS A 103 5.72 -1.64 -2.47
CA HIS A 103 5.70 -0.31 -1.85
C HIS A 103 6.30 0.78 -2.73
N ILE A 104 5.66 1.94 -2.78
CA ILE A 104 6.17 3.18 -3.36
C ILE A 104 5.89 4.34 -2.40
N VAL A 105 6.88 5.19 -2.15
CA VAL A 105 6.68 6.48 -1.46
C VAL A 105 6.93 7.63 -2.42
N ASP A 106 6.34 8.78 -2.14
CA ASP A 106 6.51 10.04 -2.89
C ASP A 106 7.53 11.00 -2.27
N ASP A 107 7.97 10.73 -1.04
CA ASP A 107 9.00 11.47 -0.30
C ASP A 107 9.96 10.50 0.43
N ASP A 108 11.09 10.98 0.93
CA ASP A 108 11.97 10.27 1.86
C ASP A 108 12.06 10.93 3.25
N LEU A 109 11.48 12.12 3.41
CA LEU A 109 11.49 12.94 4.63
C LEU A 109 12.91 13.21 5.15
N GLY A 110 13.92 13.22 4.28
CA GLY A 110 15.33 13.29 4.68
C GLY A 110 15.77 12.12 5.57
N GLY A 111 15.04 11.00 5.53
CA GLY A 111 15.25 9.83 6.35
C GLY A 111 14.81 9.98 7.80
N ALA A 112 13.95 10.95 8.12
CA ALA A 112 13.28 11.02 9.41
C ALA A 112 12.25 9.89 9.58
N PHE A 113 11.98 9.51 10.82
CA PHE A 113 10.86 8.61 11.14
C PHE A 113 9.56 9.41 11.21
N ASP A 114 8.52 8.90 10.56
CA ASP A 114 7.19 9.46 10.67
C ASP A 114 6.12 8.40 10.42
N TRP A 115 4.86 8.76 10.67
CA TRP A 115 3.69 8.05 10.18
C TRP A 115 3.51 8.29 8.69
N TRP A 116 3.17 7.22 7.97
CA TRP A 116 2.84 7.21 6.56
C TRP A 116 1.42 6.67 6.42
N GLY A 117 0.53 7.45 5.79
CA GLY A 117 -0.81 7.02 5.43
C GLY A 117 -0.74 6.03 4.28
N ILE A 118 -1.51 4.95 4.34
CA ILE A 118 -1.51 3.94 3.28
C ILE A 118 -2.60 4.25 2.26
N GLU A 119 -2.20 4.27 1.00
CA GLU A 119 -3.09 4.28 -0.16
C GLU A 119 -2.89 2.99 -0.95
N ILE A 120 -3.96 2.32 -1.36
CA ILE A 120 -3.88 1.07 -2.13
C ILE A 120 -4.05 1.34 -3.62
N ILE A 121 -3.19 0.71 -4.42
CA ILE A 121 -3.26 0.73 -5.88
C ILE A 121 -3.36 -0.71 -6.39
N GLY A 122 -4.54 -1.08 -6.90
CA GLY A 122 -4.78 -2.36 -7.52
C GLY A 122 -4.29 -2.38 -8.97
N VAL A 123 -3.34 -3.25 -9.29
CA VAL A 123 -2.81 -3.43 -10.65
C VAL A 123 -3.43 -4.69 -11.26
N LYS A 124 -4.09 -4.58 -12.41
CA LYS A 124 -4.96 -5.63 -12.99
C LYS A 124 -4.34 -6.35 -14.19
N ASP A 125 -3.11 -6.01 -14.57
CA ASP A 125 -2.37 -6.75 -15.61
C ASP A 125 -0.84 -6.72 -15.41
N SER A 126 -0.17 -7.70 -16.00
CA SER A 126 1.28 -7.90 -15.85
C SER A 126 2.14 -6.85 -16.57
N ALA A 127 1.63 -6.24 -17.65
CA ALA A 127 2.36 -5.23 -18.41
C ALA A 127 2.42 -3.91 -17.64
N THR A 128 1.31 -3.52 -17.01
CA THR A 128 1.21 -2.38 -16.12
C THR A 128 2.09 -2.57 -14.89
N TRP A 129 2.04 -3.75 -14.25
CA TRP A 129 2.94 -4.09 -13.13
C TRP A 129 4.42 -3.94 -13.51
N SER A 130 4.82 -4.53 -14.63
CA SER A 130 6.22 -4.52 -15.09
C SER A 130 6.73 -3.11 -15.38
N ARG A 131 5.88 -2.22 -15.91
CA ARG A 131 6.24 -0.81 -16.13
C ARG A 131 6.53 -0.10 -14.81
N ILE A 132 5.72 -0.33 -13.79
CA ILE A 132 5.92 0.27 -12.48
C ILE A 132 7.18 -0.29 -11.80
N VAL A 133 7.38 -1.61 -11.84
CA VAL A 133 8.60 -2.26 -11.31
C VAL A 133 9.88 -1.73 -11.97
N ALA A 134 9.83 -1.48 -13.28
CA ALA A 134 10.96 -0.94 -14.02
C ALA A 134 11.25 0.53 -13.64
N ALA A 135 10.20 1.32 -13.47
CA ALA A 135 10.31 2.75 -13.21
C ALA A 135 10.51 3.12 -11.74
N ARG A 136 9.99 2.32 -10.79
CA ARG A 136 10.16 2.49 -9.33
C ARG A 136 9.80 3.91 -8.86
N SER A 137 8.71 4.46 -9.39
CA SER A 137 8.31 5.84 -9.14
C SER A 137 6.80 5.98 -9.17
N ILE A 138 6.27 6.75 -8.21
CA ILE A 138 4.86 7.12 -8.16
C ILE A 138 4.45 7.92 -9.40
N ASP A 139 5.35 8.74 -9.98
CA ASP A 139 5.07 9.50 -11.20
C ASP A 139 4.67 8.59 -12.36
N THR A 140 5.30 7.41 -12.47
CA THR A 140 4.93 6.43 -13.50
C THR A 140 3.55 5.84 -13.23
N VAL A 141 3.20 5.61 -11.96
CA VAL A 141 1.85 5.18 -11.59
C VAL A 141 0.83 6.24 -11.98
N ARG A 142 1.09 7.52 -11.70
CA ARG A 142 0.22 8.64 -12.08
C ARG A 142 0.01 8.72 -13.59
N VAL A 143 1.08 8.57 -14.38
CA VAL A 143 0.97 8.52 -15.85
C VAL A 143 0.12 7.34 -16.31
N LEU A 144 0.27 6.16 -15.69
CA LEU A 144 -0.50 4.97 -16.04
C LEU A 144 -1.98 5.11 -15.67
N GLN A 145 -2.31 5.65 -14.49
CA GLN A 145 -3.68 5.94 -14.06
C GLN A 145 -4.35 6.98 -14.99
N ALA A 146 -3.64 8.06 -15.34
CA ALA A 146 -4.15 9.08 -16.25
C ALA A 146 -4.45 8.53 -17.65
N ALA A 147 -3.67 7.54 -18.11
CA ALA A 147 -3.87 6.86 -19.38
C ALA A 147 -4.97 5.77 -19.33
N ASP A 148 -5.50 5.46 -18.15
CA ASP A 148 -6.52 4.44 -17.91
C ASP A 148 -7.68 4.98 -17.04
N PRO A 149 -8.41 6.02 -17.48
CA PRO A 149 -9.46 6.65 -16.68
C PRO A 149 -10.62 5.71 -16.32
N GLY A 150 -10.81 4.63 -17.10
CA GLY A 150 -11.78 3.58 -16.81
C GLY A 150 -11.30 2.54 -15.79
N GLN A 151 -10.06 2.66 -15.30
CA GLN A 151 -9.42 1.77 -14.34
C GLN A 151 -9.42 0.30 -14.79
N ALA A 152 -9.29 0.04 -16.09
CA ALA A 152 -9.32 -1.33 -16.63
C ALA A 152 -8.06 -2.12 -16.24
N LYS A 153 -6.95 -1.43 -16.03
CA LYS A 153 -5.59 -1.96 -15.83
C LYS A 153 -5.00 -1.55 -14.49
N ILE A 154 -5.38 -0.40 -13.97
CA ILE A 154 -4.91 0.10 -12.68
C ILE A 154 -6.02 0.90 -12.00
N THR A 155 -6.20 0.73 -10.70
CA THR A 155 -7.18 1.54 -9.95
C THR A 155 -6.67 2.96 -9.78
N THR A 156 -7.57 3.90 -9.48
CA THR A 156 -7.18 5.09 -8.71
C THR A 156 -6.68 4.67 -7.33
N ASP A 157 -6.17 5.63 -6.57
CA ASP A 157 -5.79 5.38 -5.19
C ASP A 157 -7.05 5.06 -4.38
N ILE A 158 -6.92 4.05 -3.53
CA ILE A 158 -7.97 3.56 -2.66
C ILE A 158 -7.54 3.84 -1.23
N GLY A 159 -8.28 4.76 -0.61
CA GLY A 159 -8.10 5.15 0.77
C GLY A 159 -8.10 3.99 1.74
N THR A 160 -7.35 4.15 2.82
CA THR A 160 -7.37 3.21 3.94
C THR A 160 -7.42 3.95 5.26
N ASN A 161 -7.76 3.22 6.31
CA ASN A 161 -7.60 3.71 7.67
C ASN A 161 -6.22 3.42 8.29
N SER A 162 -5.26 2.96 7.48
CA SER A 162 -4.03 2.31 7.93
C SER A 162 -2.82 3.24 7.85
N PHE A 163 -1.94 3.13 8.85
CA PHE A 163 -0.70 3.89 8.96
C PHE A 163 0.46 2.99 9.36
N LEU A 164 1.63 3.23 8.75
CA LEU A 164 2.89 2.62 9.16
C LEU A 164 3.85 3.68 9.69
N PHE A 165 4.74 3.30 10.60
CA PHE A 165 5.74 4.22 11.15
C PHE A 165 7.15 3.77 10.79
N PHE A 166 7.80 4.50 9.88
CA PHE A 166 9.12 4.16 9.38
C PHE A 166 9.89 5.38 8.87
N ALA A 167 11.19 5.16 8.66
CA ALA A 167 12.08 6.07 7.93
C ALA A 167 12.53 5.42 6.61
N VAL A 168 12.69 6.24 5.56
CA VAL A 168 13.24 5.83 4.26
C VAL A 168 14.77 6.01 4.28
N LYS A 169 15.51 4.99 3.84
CA LYS A 169 16.99 4.95 3.80
C LYS A 169 17.53 4.49 2.46
#